data_AF-A0A316BD98-F1
#
_entry.id   AF-A0A316BD98-F1
#
_cell.length_a   1.000
_cell.length_b   1.000
_cell.length_c   1.000
_cell.angle_alpha   90.00
_cell.angle_beta   90.00
_cell.angle_gamma   90.00
#
_symmetry.space_group_name_H-M   'P 1'
#
loop_
_entity.id
_entity.type
_entity.pdbx_description
1 polymer ?
#
loop_
_entity_poly.entity_id
_entity_poly.type
_entity_poly.pdbx_seq_one_letter_code
_entity_poly.pdbx_strand_id
1 'polypeptide(L)'
;MVDIHEDCIKLIPTICCWYDLLGYGAPFVESSWNLRDPKCITNFQRIDKIGAWHWGVLSLPFGPRMVLNDGMAACMDIPDNLNDVYLFLTYFESIINDYDHIRGIDQASGYPGVRGVISCGDRYEYEYSDTGISITSSAERPKTVFYHPREFQMNTAFSKAFIIEESGSKAGVSGSNLYVDQNVFSMLDSLLKKCDGSVSSKTDNDRIVYTLTYNNEWFATISFFKETVSYNFKGIQTVLLRFDEIHSLPEELANEAAYLEGRRIAQMEQDMEDEDY
;
A
#
# COMPACT_ATOMS: atom_id res chain seq x y z
N MET A 1 -36.25 -15.20 -9.27
CA MET A 1 -35.54 -14.00 -9.73
C MET A 1 -35.90 -12.92 -8.75
N VAL A 2 -34.94 -12.46 -7.96
CA VAL A 2 -35.13 -11.28 -7.11
C VAL A 2 -34.93 -10.10 -8.05
N ASP A 3 -35.97 -9.29 -8.25
CA ASP A 3 -35.83 -8.00 -8.92
C ASP A 3 -34.91 -7.14 -8.06
N ILE A 4 -33.64 -7.09 -8.45
CA ILE A 4 -32.71 -6.11 -7.90
C ILE A 4 -33.11 -4.81 -8.57
N HIS A 5 -33.75 -3.90 -7.82
CA HIS A 5 -33.93 -2.53 -8.29
C HIS A 5 -32.53 -1.94 -8.55
N GLU A 6 -32.16 -1.83 -9.84
CA GLU A 6 -30.87 -1.28 -10.28
C GLU A 6 -30.62 0.14 -9.73
N ASP A 7 -31.68 0.83 -9.32
CA ASP A 7 -31.68 2.20 -8.78
C ASP A 7 -31.03 2.38 -7.39
N CYS A 8 -30.48 1.31 -6.77
CA CYS A 8 -29.84 1.40 -5.44
C CYS A 8 -28.40 0.86 -5.37
N ILE A 9 -27.77 0.55 -6.51
CA ILE A 9 -26.39 0.04 -6.51
C ILE A 9 -25.39 1.20 -6.65
N LYS A 10 -24.79 1.63 -5.54
CA LYS A 10 -23.74 2.66 -5.54
C LYS A 10 -22.37 2.05 -5.83
N LEU A 11 -21.66 2.63 -6.80
CA LEU A 11 -20.24 2.37 -7.03
C LEU A 11 -19.42 3.38 -6.23
N ILE A 12 -18.39 2.87 -5.55
CA ILE A 12 -17.43 3.66 -4.78
C ILE A 12 -16.08 3.50 -5.47
N PRO A 13 -15.48 4.59 -6.00
CA PRO A 13 -14.14 4.55 -6.55
C PRO A 13 -13.13 4.25 -5.44
N THR A 14 -12.13 3.42 -5.73
CA THR A 14 -11.14 2.94 -4.76
C THR A 14 -9.74 2.85 -5.34
N ILE A 15 -8.76 2.88 -4.44
CA ILE A 15 -7.38 2.48 -4.72
C ILE A 15 -7.04 1.28 -3.84
N CYS A 16 -6.23 0.36 -4.37
CA CYS A 16 -5.74 -0.77 -3.62
C CYS A 16 -4.27 -1.03 -3.94
N CYS A 17 -3.50 -1.36 -2.91
CA CYS A 17 -2.20 -1.97 -3.04
C CYS A 17 -2.26 -3.45 -2.66
N TRP A 18 -1.49 -4.29 -3.34
CA TRP A 18 -1.18 -5.67 -2.97
C TRP A 18 0.33 -5.86 -2.93
N TYR A 19 0.84 -6.43 -1.84
CA TYR A 19 2.22 -6.84 -1.65
C TYR A 19 2.32 -8.35 -1.49
N ASP A 20 3.37 -8.96 -2.04
CA ASP A 20 3.66 -10.39 -1.91
C ASP A 20 5.16 -10.64 -1.64
N LEU A 21 5.47 -11.45 -0.61
CA LEU A 21 6.85 -11.80 -0.26
C LEU A 21 7.41 -12.85 -1.23
N LEU A 22 8.41 -12.43 -2.00
CA LEU A 22 9.02 -13.29 -3.00
C LEU A 22 9.70 -14.51 -2.37
N GLY A 23 9.47 -15.67 -2.97
CA GLY A 23 10.07 -16.94 -2.56
C GLY A 23 9.50 -17.54 -1.27
N TYR A 24 8.47 -16.94 -0.67
CA TYR A 24 7.90 -17.41 0.59
C TYR A 24 7.33 -18.84 0.52
N GLY A 25 6.80 -19.25 -0.63
CA GLY A 25 6.30 -20.63 -0.81
C GLY A 25 7.40 -21.71 -0.84
N ALA A 26 8.66 -21.38 -1.11
CA ALA A 26 9.71 -22.36 -1.37
C ALA A 26 9.99 -23.29 -0.17
N PRO A 27 10.11 -22.80 1.08
CA PRO A 27 10.29 -23.67 2.24
C PRO A 27 9.14 -24.66 2.47
N PHE A 28 7.89 -24.33 2.12
CA PHE A 28 6.77 -25.27 2.22
C PHE A 28 6.88 -26.39 1.19
N VAL A 29 7.24 -26.07 -0.06
CA VAL A 29 7.42 -27.08 -1.10
C VAL A 29 8.60 -27.99 -0.77
N GLU A 30 9.72 -27.41 -0.36
CA GLU A 30 10.94 -28.17 -0.04
C GLU A 30 10.83 -29.07 1.18
N SER A 31 9.98 -28.70 2.14
CA SER A 31 9.69 -29.50 3.33
C SER A 31 8.55 -30.51 3.12
N SER A 32 8.03 -30.63 1.90
CA SER A 32 6.82 -31.43 1.62
C SER A 32 5.64 -31.06 2.54
N TRP A 33 5.47 -29.75 2.78
CA TRP A 33 4.43 -29.17 3.63
C TRP A 33 4.48 -29.60 5.10
N ASN A 34 5.64 -30.06 5.58
CA ASN A 34 5.86 -30.42 6.97
C ASN A 34 6.37 -29.21 7.77
N LEU A 35 5.48 -28.54 8.50
CA LEU A 35 5.84 -27.39 9.36
C LEU A 35 6.85 -27.71 10.47
N ARG A 36 7.11 -28.99 10.77
CA ARG A 36 8.16 -29.39 11.73
C ARG A 36 9.55 -29.40 11.11
N ASP A 37 9.66 -29.27 9.80
CA ASP A 37 10.95 -29.12 9.13
C ASP A 37 11.58 -27.77 9.51
N PRO A 38 12.85 -27.72 9.93
CA PRO A 38 13.54 -26.48 10.25
C PRO A 38 13.50 -25.41 9.15
N LYS A 39 13.37 -25.82 7.87
CA LYS A 39 13.20 -24.88 6.75
C LYS A 39 11.94 -24.02 6.90
N CYS A 40 10.84 -24.54 7.46
CA CYS A 40 9.61 -23.76 7.64
C CYS A 40 9.73 -22.70 8.75
N ILE A 41 10.68 -22.84 9.68
CA ILE A 41 10.90 -21.87 10.76
C ILE A 41 11.37 -20.53 10.17
N THR A 42 12.08 -20.53 9.04
CA THR A 42 12.56 -19.29 8.41
C THR A 42 11.40 -18.41 7.94
N ASN A 43 10.31 -19.00 7.42
CA ASN A 43 9.10 -18.28 7.05
C ASN A 43 8.40 -17.64 8.25
N PHE A 44 8.31 -18.37 9.37
CA PHE A 44 7.78 -17.82 10.62
C PHE A 44 8.62 -16.62 11.09
N GLN A 45 9.94 -16.77 11.14
CA GLN A 45 10.86 -15.70 11.54
C GLN A 45 10.82 -14.51 10.57
N ARG A 46 10.59 -14.75 9.28
CA ARG A 46 10.46 -13.72 8.25
C ARG A 46 9.23 -12.85 8.51
N ILE A 47 8.06 -13.46 8.73
CA ILE A 47 6.84 -12.73 9.10
C ILE A 47 7.02 -12.01 10.43
N ASP A 48 7.58 -12.68 11.45
CA ASP A 48 7.80 -12.10 12.77
C ASP A 48 8.69 -10.85 12.74
N LYS A 49 9.74 -10.86 11.89
CA LYS A 49 10.63 -9.70 11.68
C LYS A 49 9.99 -8.56 10.92
N ILE A 50 9.18 -8.86 9.91
CA ILE A 50 8.37 -7.84 9.22
C ILE A 50 7.35 -7.25 10.21
N GLY A 51 6.92 -8.05 11.19
CA GLY A 51 6.00 -7.68 12.26
C GLY A 51 4.54 -7.89 11.85
N ALA A 52 3.62 -7.23 12.56
CA ALA A 52 2.39 -6.81 11.88
C ALA A 52 2.86 -6.03 10.65
N TRP A 53 2.22 -6.16 9.50
CA TRP A 53 2.64 -5.48 8.27
C TRP A 53 2.56 -3.93 8.35
N HIS A 54 2.56 -3.33 9.55
CA HIS A 54 2.60 -1.91 9.96
C HIS A 54 3.57 -1.80 11.15
N TRP A 55 4.36 -0.75 11.35
CA TRP A 55 4.08 0.68 11.21
C TRP A 55 5.35 1.37 10.71
N GLY A 56 5.31 2.05 9.57
CA GLY A 56 6.30 3.09 9.33
C GLY A 56 6.20 4.11 10.47
N VAL A 57 7.32 4.70 10.90
CA VAL A 57 7.34 5.78 11.90
C VAL A 57 6.42 6.97 11.48
N LEU A 58 6.06 7.04 10.19
CA LEU A 58 5.17 8.01 9.57
C LEU A 58 3.84 7.43 9.07
N SER A 59 3.58 6.12 9.23
CA SER A 59 2.36 5.49 8.73
C SER A 59 1.20 5.88 9.63
N LEU A 60 0.50 6.95 9.26
CA LEU A 60 -0.81 7.19 9.81
C LEU A 60 -1.72 6.00 9.43
N PRO A 61 -2.52 5.45 10.35
CA PRO A 61 -3.29 4.21 10.15
C PRO A 61 -4.54 4.48 9.28
N PHE A 62 -4.35 5.08 8.12
CA PHE A 62 -5.41 5.34 7.17
C PHE A 62 -5.59 4.12 6.27
N GLY A 63 -6.85 3.77 6.01
CA GLY A 63 -7.20 2.65 5.15
C GLY A 63 -7.18 1.27 5.84
N PRO A 64 -8.22 0.43 5.63
CA PRO A 64 -8.22 -0.96 6.06
C PRO A 64 -7.18 -1.78 5.32
N ARG A 65 -6.60 -2.72 6.05
CA ARG A 65 -5.53 -3.58 5.56
C ARG A 65 -5.83 -5.04 5.90
N MET A 66 -5.60 -5.91 4.94
CA MET A 66 -5.82 -7.34 5.05
C MET A 66 -4.49 -8.04 4.85
N VAL A 67 -4.04 -8.75 5.88
CA VAL A 67 -2.79 -9.53 5.84
C VAL A 67 -3.13 -11.01 5.81
N LEU A 68 -2.52 -11.75 4.89
CA LEU A 68 -2.68 -13.18 4.71
C LEU A 68 -1.31 -13.81 4.42
N ASN A 69 -0.67 -14.37 5.45
CA ASN A 69 0.67 -14.97 5.34
C ASN A 69 1.72 -14.00 4.75
N ASP A 70 2.14 -14.26 3.52
CA ASP A 70 3.07 -13.50 2.69
C ASP A 70 2.45 -12.38 1.87
N GLY A 71 1.11 -12.30 1.86
CA GLY A 71 0.37 -11.28 1.15
C GLY A 71 -0.19 -10.20 2.08
N MET A 72 -0.19 -8.96 1.61
CA MET A 72 -0.90 -7.86 2.25
C MET A 72 -1.63 -7.01 1.22
N ALA A 73 -2.89 -6.71 1.50
CA ALA A 73 -3.67 -5.71 0.78
C ALA A 73 -3.89 -4.47 1.65
N ALA A 74 -3.77 -3.27 1.06
CA ALA A 74 -4.24 -2.02 1.64
C ALA A 74 -5.23 -1.37 0.68
N CYS A 75 -6.43 -1.05 1.16
CA CYS A 75 -7.46 -0.44 0.31
C CYS A 75 -8.02 0.82 0.96
N MET A 76 -8.30 1.83 0.15
CA MET A 76 -9.01 3.03 0.60
C MET A 76 -9.99 3.49 -0.48
N ASP A 77 -11.17 3.89 -0.03
CA ASP A 77 -12.15 4.56 -0.88
C ASP A 77 -11.66 5.97 -1.22
N ILE A 78 -11.89 6.38 -2.46
CA ILE A 78 -11.57 7.73 -2.90
C ILE A 78 -12.60 8.67 -2.28
N PRO A 79 -12.18 9.72 -1.57
CA PRO A 79 -13.11 10.56 -0.84
C PRO A 79 -14.00 11.37 -1.77
N ASP A 80 -15.28 11.44 -1.41
CA ASP A 80 -16.23 12.38 -2.01
C ASP A 80 -16.09 13.79 -1.42
N ASN A 81 -15.63 13.89 -0.16
CA ASN A 81 -15.47 15.14 0.58
C ASN A 81 -14.06 15.72 0.39
N LEU A 82 -13.99 17.02 0.09
CA LEU A 82 -12.73 17.76 -0.09
C LEU A 82 -11.85 17.73 1.16
N ASN A 83 -12.45 17.70 2.36
CA ASN A 83 -11.69 17.69 3.62
C ASN A 83 -10.86 16.42 3.79
N ASP A 84 -11.21 15.33 3.11
CA ASP A 84 -10.55 14.04 3.23
C ASP A 84 -9.54 13.81 2.10
N VAL A 85 -9.37 14.76 1.17
CA VAL A 85 -8.43 14.62 0.05
C VAL A 85 -6.99 14.59 0.55
N TYR A 86 -6.61 15.50 1.44
CA TYR A 86 -5.27 15.49 2.04
C TYR A 86 -4.96 14.15 2.73
N LEU A 87 -5.94 13.64 3.48
CA LEU A 87 -5.87 12.35 4.15
C LEU A 87 -5.62 11.20 3.16
N PHE A 88 -6.35 11.20 2.05
CA PHE A 88 -6.18 10.22 0.97
C PHE A 88 -4.80 10.32 0.30
N LEU A 89 -4.27 11.53 0.09
CA LEU A 89 -2.93 11.71 -0.47
C LEU A 89 -1.84 11.18 0.47
N THR A 90 -1.96 11.45 1.77
CA THR A 90 -1.05 10.89 2.78
C THR A 90 -1.18 9.37 2.86
N TYR A 91 -2.39 8.82 2.70
CA TYR A 91 -2.57 7.37 2.56
C TYR A 91 -1.85 6.81 1.31
N PHE A 92 -2.02 7.44 0.16
CA PHE A 92 -1.37 7.02 -1.09
C PHE A 92 0.16 7.04 -0.99
N GLU A 93 0.73 8.05 -0.34
CA GLU A 93 2.14 8.09 -0.02
C GLU A 93 2.53 6.97 0.96
N SER A 94 1.73 6.74 2.01
CA SER A 94 2.04 5.74 3.02
C SER A 94 2.16 4.32 2.46
N ILE A 95 1.33 3.94 1.48
CA ILE A 95 1.44 2.63 0.82
C ILE A 95 2.70 2.54 -0.08
N ILE A 96 3.23 3.65 -0.59
CA ILE A 96 4.52 3.62 -1.29
C ILE A 96 5.64 3.41 -0.28
N ASN A 97 5.61 4.12 0.84
CA ASN A 97 6.61 4.02 1.90
C ASN A 97 6.58 2.65 2.61
N ASP A 98 5.39 2.05 2.81
CA ASP A 98 5.23 0.70 3.37
C ASP A 98 6.01 -0.33 2.52
N TYR A 99 5.96 -0.22 1.18
CA TYR A 99 6.70 -1.09 0.28
C TYR A 99 8.23 -1.01 0.51
N ASP A 100 8.80 0.20 0.54
CA ASP A 100 10.24 0.38 0.72
C ASP A 100 10.70 -0.12 2.10
N HIS A 101 9.89 0.11 3.12
CA HIS A 101 10.15 -0.37 4.47
C HIS A 101 10.18 -1.91 4.54
N ILE A 102 9.13 -2.57 4.04
CA ILE A 102 9.03 -4.05 4.03
C ILE A 102 10.18 -4.64 3.20
N ARG A 103 10.43 -4.08 2.01
CA ARG A 103 11.54 -4.49 1.15
C ARG A 103 12.88 -4.40 1.88
N GLY A 104 13.12 -3.30 2.59
CA GLY A 104 14.35 -3.07 3.35
C GLY A 104 14.56 -4.12 4.45
N ILE A 105 13.54 -4.37 5.28
CA ILE A 105 13.61 -5.36 6.36
C ILE A 105 13.88 -6.76 5.82
N ASP A 106 13.14 -7.13 4.77
CA ASP A 106 13.20 -8.47 4.20
C ASP A 106 14.54 -8.75 3.51
N GLN A 107 15.05 -7.78 2.74
CA GLN A 107 16.35 -7.88 2.09
C GLN A 107 17.51 -7.83 3.08
N ALA A 108 17.42 -7.00 4.14
CA ALA A 108 18.40 -7.00 5.22
C ALA A 108 18.46 -8.34 5.97
N SER A 109 17.36 -9.12 5.93
CA SER A 109 17.31 -10.48 6.46
C SER A 109 17.81 -11.55 5.49
N GLY A 110 18.31 -11.17 4.31
CA GLY A 110 18.85 -12.08 3.30
C GLY A 110 17.80 -12.70 2.37
N TYR A 111 16.57 -12.19 2.38
CA TYR A 111 15.49 -12.67 1.51
C TYR A 111 15.36 -11.80 0.25
N PRO A 112 14.64 -12.27 -0.80
CA PRO A 112 14.57 -11.54 -2.07
C PRO A 112 13.85 -10.18 -2.00
N GLY A 113 13.07 -9.91 -0.96
CA GLY A 113 12.22 -8.74 -0.82
C GLY A 113 10.75 -9.02 -1.14
N VAL A 114 9.99 -7.93 -1.26
CA VAL A 114 8.56 -7.92 -1.57
C VAL A 114 8.33 -7.36 -2.97
N ARG A 115 7.28 -7.83 -3.65
CA ARG A 115 6.77 -7.21 -4.87
C ARG A 115 5.44 -6.54 -4.57
N GLY A 116 5.23 -5.34 -5.10
CA GLY A 116 4.00 -4.59 -4.91
C GLY A 116 3.31 -4.20 -6.21
N VAL A 117 1.99 -4.10 -6.17
CA VAL A 117 1.18 -3.49 -7.23
C VAL A 117 0.17 -2.52 -6.61
N ILE A 118 0.13 -1.27 -7.08
CA ILE A 118 -0.92 -0.30 -6.76
C ILE A 118 -1.82 -0.16 -7.99
N SER A 119 -3.13 -0.28 -7.80
CA SER A 119 -4.11 -0.07 -8.86
C SER A 119 -5.37 0.60 -8.37
N CYS A 120 -6.20 1.05 -9.31
CA CYS A 120 -7.48 1.71 -9.02
C CYS A 120 -8.65 1.05 -9.77
N GLY A 121 -9.85 1.33 -9.29
CA GLY A 121 -11.10 0.83 -9.84
C GLY A 121 -12.26 1.20 -8.92
N ASP A 122 -13.29 0.39 -8.95
CA ASP A 122 -14.49 0.59 -8.15
C ASP A 122 -14.80 -0.66 -7.31
N ARG A 123 -15.55 -0.44 -6.23
CA ARG A 123 -16.27 -1.49 -5.51
C ARG A 123 -17.73 -1.10 -5.39
N TYR A 124 -18.59 -2.09 -5.19
CA TYR A 124 -19.97 -1.80 -4.81
C TYR A 124 -20.07 -1.43 -3.32
N GLU A 125 -21.02 -0.56 -3.00
CA GLU A 125 -21.47 -0.35 -1.63
C GLU A 125 -22.30 -1.55 -1.17
N TYR A 126 -21.94 -2.13 -0.03
CA TYR A 126 -22.63 -3.26 0.57
C TYR A 126 -22.93 -2.93 2.03
N GLU A 127 -24.18 -3.05 2.44
CA GLU A 127 -24.57 -2.89 3.84
C GLU A 127 -24.19 -4.13 4.69
N TYR A 128 -24.03 -5.30 4.08
CA TYR A 128 -23.86 -6.57 4.79
C TYR A 128 -22.41 -6.93 5.14
N SER A 129 -21.43 -6.18 4.64
CA SER A 129 -20.03 -6.62 4.58
C SER A 129 -19.10 -6.02 5.63
N ASP A 130 -19.61 -5.40 6.70
CA ASP A 130 -18.83 -5.17 7.94
C ASP A 130 -19.09 -6.27 8.99
N THR A 131 -19.79 -7.34 8.61
CA THR A 131 -20.22 -8.36 9.56
C THR A 131 -19.16 -9.45 9.75
N GLY A 132 -18.36 -9.28 10.80
CA GLY A 132 -17.76 -10.41 11.49
C GLY A 132 -18.86 -11.17 12.24
N ILE A 133 -19.39 -12.26 11.70
CA ILE A 133 -20.35 -13.08 12.44
C ILE A 133 -19.59 -13.83 13.53
N SER A 134 -19.64 -13.30 14.74
CA SER A 134 -19.11 -13.96 15.93
C SER A 134 -20.20 -14.81 16.56
N ILE A 135 -19.98 -16.12 16.63
CA ILE A 135 -20.84 -17.00 17.43
C ILE A 135 -20.22 -17.06 18.83
N THR A 136 -21.03 -16.80 19.85
CA THR A 136 -20.61 -16.89 21.25
C THR A 136 -20.41 -18.35 21.64
N SER A 137 -19.20 -18.88 21.44
CA SER A 137 -18.72 -20.02 22.23
C SER A 137 -18.21 -19.48 23.57
N SER A 138 -19.13 -19.27 24.52
CA SER A 138 -18.93 -18.62 25.84
C SER A 138 -18.58 -17.12 25.79
N ALA A 139 -19.04 -16.35 26.79
CA ALA A 139 -18.82 -14.91 26.90
C ALA A 139 -17.33 -14.50 27.00
N GLU A 140 -16.43 -15.47 27.21
CA GLU A 140 -15.00 -15.26 27.44
C GLU A 140 -14.14 -15.40 26.17
N ARG A 141 -14.69 -15.95 25.08
CA ARG A 141 -13.97 -16.15 23.80
C ARG A 141 -14.90 -15.94 22.60
N PRO A 142 -15.17 -14.69 22.21
CA PRO A 142 -15.88 -14.43 20.95
C PRO A 142 -15.08 -15.07 19.81
N LYS A 143 -15.73 -15.96 19.05
CA LYS A 143 -15.12 -16.63 17.91
C LYS A 143 -15.75 -16.07 16.63
N THR A 144 -14.97 -15.32 15.85
CA THR A 144 -15.34 -14.94 14.49
C THR A 144 -15.43 -16.20 13.64
N VAL A 145 -16.62 -16.49 13.11
CA VAL A 145 -16.87 -17.67 12.26
C VAL A 145 -16.83 -17.27 10.79
N PHE A 146 -17.32 -16.08 10.48
CA PHE A 146 -17.23 -15.47 9.16
C PHE A 146 -16.66 -14.07 9.31
N TYR A 147 -15.68 -13.73 8.47
CA TYR A 147 -15.12 -12.39 8.37
C TYR A 147 -15.14 -11.99 6.90
N HIS A 148 -15.93 -10.99 6.58
CA HIS A 148 -16.03 -10.42 5.26
C HIS A 148 -15.60 -8.97 5.39
N PRO A 149 -14.39 -8.58 4.95
CA PRO A 149 -13.98 -7.18 5.03
C PRO A 149 -14.55 -6.44 3.80
N ARG A 150 -15.44 -5.46 4.04
CA ARG A 150 -16.22 -4.80 2.97
C ARG A 150 -15.37 -4.20 1.87
N GLU A 151 -14.21 -3.66 2.22
CA GLU A 151 -13.37 -2.90 1.30
C GLU A 151 -12.74 -3.79 0.23
N PHE A 152 -12.65 -5.09 0.50
CA PHE A 152 -12.13 -6.07 -0.45
C PHE A 152 -13.24 -6.85 -1.18
N GLN A 153 -14.52 -6.68 -0.81
CA GLN A 153 -15.64 -7.35 -1.47
C GLN A 153 -15.98 -6.69 -2.80
N MET A 154 -15.96 -7.48 -3.88
CA MET A 154 -16.27 -7.03 -5.26
C MET A 154 -15.52 -5.75 -5.63
N ASN A 155 -14.29 -5.65 -5.14
CA ASN A 155 -13.40 -4.53 -5.38
C ASN A 155 -12.48 -4.84 -6.57
N THR A 156 -12.65 -4.07 -7.63
CA THR A 156 -11.87 -4.23 -8.86
C THR A 156 -10.45 -3.69 -8.76
N ALA A 157 -10.18 -2.69 -7.91
CA ALA A 157 -8.81 -2.25 -7.61
C ALA A 157 -8.03 -3.37 -6.90
N PHE A 158 -8.62 -4.01 -5.90
CA PHE A 158 -8.00 -5.16 -5.22
C PHE A 158 -7.76 -6.32 -6.19
N SER A 159 -8.79 -6.69 -6.96
CA SER A 159 -8.71 -7.80 -7.92
C SER A 159 -7.65 -7.56 -8.99
N LYS A 160 -7.54 -6.33 -9.51
CA LYS A 160 -6.50 -5.95 -10.48
C LYS A 160 -5.11 -6.06 -9.88
N ALA A 161 -4.88 -5.44 -8.71
CA ALA A 161 -3.58 -5.48 -8.03
C ALA A 161 -3.12 -6.93 -7.79
N PHE A 162 -4.01 -7.78 -7.28
CA PHE A 162 -3.74 -9.20 -7.07
C PHE A 162 -3.41 -9.94 -8.37
N ILE A 163 -4.22 -9.81 -9.42
CA ILE A 163 -4.01 -10.51 -10.70
C ILE A 163 -2.72 -10.08 -11.39
N ILE A 164 -2.38 -8.79 -11.33
CA ILE A 164 -1.15 -8.25 -11.91
C ILE A 164 0.07 -8.80 -11.17
N GLU A 165 0.03 -8.82 -9.84
CA GLU A 165 1.12 -9.38 -9.04
C GLU A 165 1.29 -10.89 -9.31
N GLU A 166 0.19 -11.66 -9.25
CA GLU A 166 0.16 -13.13 -9.44
C GLU A 166 0.78 -13.53 -10.80
N SER A 167 0.61 -12.68 -11.82
CA SER A 167 1.12 -12.92 -13.17
C SER A 167 2.66 -12.93 -13.23
N GLY A 168 3.30 -12.22 -12.31
CA GLY A 168 4.74 -12.22 -12.08
C GLY A 168 5.60 -11.99 -13.34
N SER A 169 6.79 -12.60 -13.35
CA SER A 169 7.82 -12.30 -14.35
C SER A 169 7.40 -12.66 -15.78
N LYS A 170 6.46 -13.59 -15.95
CA LYS A 170 5.91 -13.95 -17.27
C LYS A 170 5.16 -12.79 -17.94
N ALA A 171 4.63 -11.87 -17.13
CA ALA A 171 3.96 -10.65 -17.59
C ALA A 171 4.84 -9.40 -17.46
N GLY A 172 6.15 -9.54 -17.21
CA GLY A 172 7.08 -8.41 -17.03
C GLY A 172 7.07 -7.80 -15.62
N VAL A 173 6.27 -8.34 -14.70
CA VAL A 173 6.18 -7.90 -13.29
C VAL A 173 7.15 -8.73 -12.46
N SER A 174 8.39 -8.27 -12.29
CA SER A 174 9.48 -9.11 -11.78
C SER A 174 10.33 -8.44 -10.71
N GLY A 175 11.05 -9.26 -9.95
CA GLY A 175 11.89 -8.79 -8.85
C GLY A 175 11.09 -8.18 -7.70
N SER A 176 11.85 -7.68 -6.72
CA SER A 176 11.32 -6.90 -5.61
C SER A 176 11.20 -5.44 -6.06
N ASN A 177 10.15 -5.18 -6.84
CA ASN A 177 9.79 -3.89 -7.40
C ASN A 177 8.34 -3.56 -7.05
N LEU A 178 8.03 -2.27 -6.96
CA LEU A 178 6.68 -1.74 -6.87
C LEU A 178 6.23 -1.28 -8.26
N TYR A 179 5.03 -1.68 -8.67
CA TYR A 179 4.41 -1.30 -9.93
C TYR A 179 3.14 -0.50 -9.68
N VAL A 180 2.96 0.60 -10.38
CA VAL A 180 1.76 1.44 -10.28
C VAL A 180 1.02 1.41 -11.61
N ASP A 181 -0.25 1.06 -11.58
CA ASP A 181 -1.16 1.19 -12.72
C ASP A 181 -1.25 2.67 -13.11
N GLN A 182 -0.91 3.01 -14.36
CA GLN A 182 -0.93 4.40 -14.83
C GLN A 182 -2.30 5.09 -14.63
N ASN A 183 -3.40 4.33 -14.63
CA ASN A 183 -4.75 4.86 -14.40
C ASN A 183 -4.91 5.49 -13.01
N VAL A 184 -4.07 5.12 -12.04
CA VAL A 184 -4.03 5.75 -10.71
C VAL A 184 -3.80 7.26 -10.83
N PHE A 185 -2.93 7.70 -11.75
CA PHE A 185 -2.65 9.12 -11.94
C PHE A 185 -3.80 9.87 -12.59
N SER A 186 -4.55 9.24 -13.49
CA SER A 186 -5.77 9.82 -14.06
C SER A 186 -6.89 9.96 -13.01
N MET A 187 -6.98 8.99 -12.09
CA MET A 187 -7.88 9.05 -10.94
C MET A 187 -7.46 10.18 -9.99
N LEU A 188 -6.18 10.26 -9.62
CA LEU A 188 -5.64 11.31 -8.75
C LEU A 188 -5.86 12.70 -9.34
N ASP A 189 -5.65 12.88 -10.65
CA ASP A 189 -5.91 14.16 -11.33
C ASP A 189 -7.39 14.56 -11.24
N SER A 190 -8.29 13.60 -11.38
CA SER A 190 -9.73 13.83 -11.25
C SER A 190 -10.14 14.20 -9.83
N LEU A 191 -9.49 13.62 -8.81
CA LEU A 191 -9.70 13.96 -7.40
C LEU A 191 -9.16 15.35 -7.07
N LEU A 192 -7.90 15.61 -7.43
CA LEU A 192 -7.17 16.83 -7.07
C LEU A 192 -7.77 18.08 -7.71
N LYS A 193 -8.34 17.97 -8.92
CA LYS A 193 -9.08 19.09 -9.56
C LYS A 193 -10.26 19.59 -8.74
N LYS A 194 -10.80 18.80 -7.80
CA LYS A 194 -11.89 19.23 -6.92
C LYS A 194 -11.43 20.18 -5.80
N CYS A 195 -10.12 20.23 -5.52
CA CYS A 195 -9.51 21.03 -4.46
C CYS A 195 -8.34 21.87 -5.00
N ASP A 196 -8.53 22.50 -6.18
CA ASP A 196 -7.54 23.35 -6.84
C ASP A 196 -6.14 22.71 -6.95
N GLY A 197 -6.10 21.38 -7.07
CA GLY A 197 -4.91 20.58 -7.28
C GLY A 197 -4.84 20.04 -8.71
N SER A 198 -3.74 19.38 -9.02
CA SER A 198 -3.52 18.77 -10.33
C SER A 198 -2.43 17.70 -10.27
N VAL A 199 -2.47 16.80 -11.26
CA VAL A 199 -1.36 15.91 -11.58
C VAL A 199 -0.73 16.36 -12.90
N SER A 200 0.58 16.61 -12.88
CA SER A 200 1.35 16.84 -14.10
C SER A 200 2.37 15.73 -14.29
N SER A 201 2.69 15.41 -15.55
CA SER A 201 3.70 14.40 -15.88
C SER A 201 4.73 14.97 -16.84
N LYS A 202 6.01 14.66 -16.61
CA LYS A 202 7.10 14.93 -17.55
C LYS A 202 7.96 13.68 -17.72
N THR A 203 8.57 13.53 -18.88
CA THR A 203 9.62 12.54 -19.09
C THR A 203 10.95 13.27 -19.08
N ASP A 204 11.84 12.90 -18.16
CA ASP A 204 13.15 13.50 -18.00
C ASP A 204 14.21 12.40 -18.07
N ASN A 205 15.15 12.51 -19.01
CA ASN A 205 16.18 11.51 -19.29
C ASN A 205 15.61 10.07 -19.43
N ASP A 206 15.75 9.29 -18.36
CA ASP A 206 15.38 7.88 -18.19
C ASP A 206 14.31 7.65 -17.11
N ARG A 207 13.60 8.72 -16.71
CA ARG A 207 12.52 8.68 -15.72
C ARG A 207 11.23 9.30 -16.27
N ILE A 208 10.11 8.75 -15.81
CA ILE A 208 8.78 9.37 -15.93
C ILE A 208 8.48 9.96 -14.55
N VAL A 209 8.22 11.25 -14.49
CA VAL A 209 8.03 11.99 -13.23
C VAL A 209 6.61 12.54 -13.20
N TYR A 210 5.89 12.23 -12.12
CA TYR A 210 4.58 12.79 -11.81
C TYR A 210 4.72 13.78 -10.65
N THR A 211 4.14 14.96 -10.80
CA THR A 211 4.07 15.98 -9.75
C THR A 211 2.62 16.21 -9.37
N LEU A 212 2.33 16.02 -8.08
CA LEU A 212 1.02 16.17 -7.46
C LEU A 212 0.98 17.52 -6.76
N THR A 213 -0.09 18.28 -7.01
CA THR A 213 -0.37 19.55 -6.32
C THR A 213 -1.71 19.47 -5.62
N TYR A 214 -1.81 20.05 -4.44
CA TYR A 214 -3.01 20.10 -3.59
C TYR A 214 -3.21 21.55 -3.13
N ASN A 215 -4.40 22.12 -3.32
CA ASN A 215 -4.67 23.54 -3.03
C ASN A 215 -3.65 24.51 -3.65
N ASN A 216 -3.27 24.29 -4.92
CA ASN A 216 -2.22 25.01 -5.66
C ASN A 216 -0.80 24.92 -5.08
N GLU A 217 -0.57 24.12 -4.04
CA GLU A 217 0.74 23.89 -3.46
C GLU A 217 1.30 22.53 -3.88
N TRP A 218 2.62 22.40 -3.89
CA TRP A 218 3.27 21.12 -4.15
C TRP A 218 2.97 20.14 -3.01
N PHE A 219 2.58 18.92 -3.36
CA PHE A 219 2.36 17.84 -2.40
C PHE A 219 3.42 16.75 -2.52
N ALA A 220 3.66 16.24 -3.73
CA ALA A 220 4.65 15.19 -3.94
C ALA A 220 5.17 15.17 -5.38
N THR A 221 6.39 14.67 -5.54
CA THR A 221 6.98 14.28 -6.82
C THR A 221 7.30 12.79 -6.76
N ILE A 222 6.80 12.03 -7.73
CA ILE A 222 6.96 10.58 -7.81
C ILE A 222 7.64 10.24 -9.12
N SER A 223 8.78 9.55 -9.05
CA SER A 223 9.57 9.14 -10.20
C SER A 223 9.40 7.65 -10.46
N PHE A 224 9.37 7.31 -11.74
CA PHE A 224 9.29 5.96 -12.26
C PHE A 224 10.38 5.75 -13.29
N PHE A 225 10.82 4.50 -13.45
CA PHE A 225 11.68 4.14 -14.57
C PHE A 225 10.95 4.33 -15.90
N LYS A 226 11.69 4.76 -16.93
CA LYS A 226 11.15 4.96 -18.28
C LYS A 226 10.69 3.67 -18.95
N GLU A 227 11.28 2.52 -18.60
CA GLU A 227 10.73 1.24 -19.05
C GLU A 227 9.39 0.97 -18.37
N THR A 228 8.37 0.84 -19.20
CA THR A 228 7.02 0.51 -18.76
C THR A 228 6.64 -0.91 -19.16
N VAL A 229 5.67 -1.49 -18.47
CA VAL A 229 5.14 -2.82 -18.80
C VAL A 229 3.74 -2.64 -19.37
N SER A 230 3.58 -2.92 -20.67
CA SER A 230 2.24 -3.03 -21.27
C SER A 230 1.60 -4.32 -20.80
N TYR A 231 0.51 -4.20 -20.04
CA TYR A 231 -0.16 -5.32 -19.40
C TYR A 231 -1.52 -5.57 -20.05
N ASN A 232 -1.71 -6.78 -20.58
CA ASN A 232 -2.97 -7.22 -21.18
C ASN A 232 -3.25 -8.68 -20.81
N PHE A 233 -3.96 -8.90 -19.70
CA PHE A 233 -4.26 -10.23 -19.18
C PHE A 233 -5.56 -10.25 -18.37
N LYS A 234 -6.34 -11.34 -18.48
CA LYS A 234 -7.63 -11.54 -17.79
C LYS A 234 -8.60 -10.32 -17.89
N GLY A 235 -8.60 -9.62 -19.03
CA GLY A 235 -9.45 -8.44 -19.26
C GLY A 235 -8.94 -7.14 -18.65
N ILE A 236 -7.75 -7.13 -18.04
CA ILE A 236 -7.07 -5.93 -17.56
C ILE A 236 -6.14 -5.46 -18.65
N GLN A 237 -6.38 -4.25 -19.16
CA GLN A 237 -5.52 -3.57 -20.12
C GLN A 237 -5.00 -2.26 -19.50
N THR A 238 -3.70 -2.18 -19.22
CA THR A 238 -3.08 -0.97 -18.67
C THR A 238 -1.57 -0.92 -18.96
N VAL A 239 -0.94 0.18 -18.57
CA VAL A 239 0.51 0.35 -18.51
C VAL A 239 0.92 0.39 -17.05
N LEU A 240 1.88 -0.44 -16.68
CA LEU A 240 2.46 -0.44 -15.33
C LEU A 240 3.76 0.36 -15.34
N LEU A 241 3.87 1.26 -14.38
CA LEU A 241 5.03 2.09 -14.13
C LEU A 241 5.83 1.47 -12.99
N ARG A 242 7.12 1.17 -13.22
CA ARG A 242 8.00 0.67 -12.16
C ARG A 242 8.47 1.84 -11.30
N PHE A 243 8.09 1.84 -10.02
CA PHE A 243 8.45 2.86 -9.04
C PHE A 243 9.97 2.96 -8.87
N ASP A 244 10.46 4.18 -8.69
CA ASP A 244 11.86 4.49 -8.44
C ASP A 244 12.03 5.21 -7.09
N GLU A 245 11.40 6.37 -6.94
CA GLU A 245 11.50 7.22 -5.74
C GLU A 245 10.26 8.11 -5.57
N ILE A 246 9.99 8.53 -4.33
CA ILE A 246 9.01 9.55 -3.99
C ILE A 246 9.68 10.62 -3.12
N HIS A 247 9.29 11.87 -3.34
CA HIS A 247 9.58 13.00 -2.46
C HIS A 247 8.25 13.69 -2.15
N SER A 248 7.93 13.89 -0.88
CA SER A 248 6.62 14.36 -0.46
C SER A 248 6.70 15.45 0.62
N LEU A 249 5.65 16.26 0.73
CA LEU A 249 5.50 17.25 1.78
C LEU A 249 5.49 16.61 3.19
N PRO A 250 4.76 15.50 3.44
CA PRO A 250 4.83 14.83 4.75
C PRO A 250 6.25 14.35 5.12
N GLU A 251 7.03 13.85 4.15
CA GLU A 251 8.43 13.48 4.36
C GLU A 251 9.31 14.71 4.70
N GLU A 252 9.16 15.82 3.98
CA GLU A 252 9.88 17.06 4.26
C GLU A 252 9.60 17.58 5.68
N LEU A 253 8.32 17.63 6.06
CA LEU A 253 7.91 18.06 7.40
C LEU A 253 8.45 17.14 8.50
N ALA A 254 8.46 15.83 8.26
CA ALA A 254 9.03 14.86 9.19
C ALA A 254 10.54 15.05 9.37
N ASN A 255 11.28 15.26 8.28
CA ASN A 255 12.72 15.49 8.29
C ASN A 255 13.07 16.80 9.02
N GLU A 256 12.30 17.87 8.78
CA GLU A 256 12.47 19.14 9.48
C GLU A 256 12.21 19.00 10.99
N ALA A 257 11.14 18.32 11.37
CA ALA A 257 10.81 18.08 12.78
C ALA A 257 11.90 17.26 13.50
N ALA A 258 12.40 16.20 12.86
CA ALA A 258 13.49 15.37 13.39
C ALA A 258 14.79 16.18 13.57
N TYR A 259 15.10 17.05 12.61
CA TYR A 259 16.26 17.95 12.69
C TYR A 259 16.16 18.94 13.86
N LEU A 260 14.98 19.56 14.04
CA LEU A 260 14.74 20.49 15.14
C LEU A 260 14.84 19.80 16.51
N GLU A 261 14.31 18.59 16.64
CA GLU A 261 14.40 17.81 17.87
C GLU A 261 15.84 17.39 18.18
N GLY A 262 16.60 16.95 17.17
CA GLY A 262 18.02 16.64 17.33
C GLY A 262 18.84 17.83 17.82
N ARG A 263 18.54 19.05 17.32
CA ARG A 263 19.15 20.28 17.82
C ARG A 263 18.77 20.59 19.26
N ARG A 264 17.51 20.36 19.64
CA ARG A 264 17.02 20.57 21.01
C ARG A 264 17.75 19.66 21.99
N ILE A 265 17.92 18.38 21.65
CA ILE A 265 18.63 17.40 22.47
C ILE A 265 20.10 17.79 22.61
N ALA A 266 20.78 18.13 21.52
CA ALA A 266 22.19 18.54 21.56
C ALA A 266 22.42 19.81 22.40
N GLN A 267 21.48 20.75 22.37
CA GLN A 267 21.54 21.95 23.21
C GLN A 267 21.34 21.62 24.70
N MET A 268 20.40 20.71 25.03
CA MET A 268 20.22 20.24 26.41
C MET A 268 21.45 19.49 26.92
N GLU A 269 22.13 18.70 26.09
CA GLU A 269 23.38 18.02 26.46
C GLU A 269 24.50 19.02 26.76
N GLN A 270 24.64 20.09 25.96
CA GLN A 270 25.61 21.16 26.21
C GLN A 270 25.29 21.94 27.49
N ASP A 271 24.03 22.31 27.71
CA ASP A 271 23.62 23.04 28.91
C ASP A 271 23.85 22.19 30.19
N MET A 272 23.70 20.86 30.13
CA MET A 272 24.02 19.96 31.25
C MET A 272 25.53 19.81 31.49
N GLU A 273 26.34 19.75 30.42
CA GLU A 273 27.81 19.71 30.56
C GLU A 273 28.37 21.02 31.15
N ASP A 274 27.73 22.16 30.86
CA ASP A 274 28.13 23.48 31.38
C ASP A 274 27.66 23.71 32.83
N GLU A 275 26.61 23.03 33.32
CA GLU A 275 26.13 23.09 34.72
C GLU A 275 26.96 22.22 35.69
N ASP A 276 27.74 21.27 35.18
CA ASP A 276 28.63 20.39 35.95
C ASP A 276 30.06 20.97 36.18
N TYR A 277 30.32 22.23 35.78
CA TYR A 277 31.60 22.95 35.97
C TYR A 277 31.54 24.10 37.00
#